data_AF-A0A937D8P4-F1
#
_entry.id   AF-A0A937D8P4-F1
#
_cell.length_a   1.000
_cell.length_b   1.000
_cell.length_c   1.000
_cell.angle_alpha   90.00
_cell.angle_beta   90.00
_cell.angle_gamma   90.00
#
_symmetry.space_group_name_H-M   'P 1'
#
loop_
_entity.id
_entity.type
_entity.pdbx_description
1 polymer ?
#
loop_
_entity_poly.entity_id
_entity_poly.type
_entity_poly.pdbx_seq_one_letter_code
_entity_poly.pdbx_strand_id
1 'polypeptide(L)'
;MKTKLKHIEEKRNVKINYACESGSRAWGFASPDSDYDVRFLYTHPLEWYLSVSEKKDTIEIMDGDFDAVGRELRKSLRLLKKSNVPALEHLFSPIVYHGEDESVSELRAIAKDCFSPVASMYHYLSMSKKYEEKLAGSTIKLKSLFYALRTSMAGKWILEYKSLPPVVFSEMLSLVSNDIANEIKDLMIVKSENDESYLHSRNEKVIRFVSETIAANDKYAKSLPSGKPDSERIDNFLFKEITR
;
A
#
# COMPACT_ATOMS: atom_id res chain seq x y z
N MET A 1 9.70 1.74 18.18
CA MET A 1 10.05 1.75 16.74
C MET A 1 11.52 2.08 16.47
N LYS A 2 12.00 3.30 16.75
CA LYS A 2 13.39 3.73 16.44
C LYS A 2 14.48 2.75 16.90
N THR A 3 14.39 2.25 18.14
CA THR A 3 15.34 1.24 18.67
C THR A 3 15.29 -0.08 17.89
N LYS A 4 14.09 -0.56 17.50
CA LYS A 4 13.95 -1.78 16.69
C LYS A 4 14.60 -1.58 15.31
N LEU A 5 14.37 -0.45 14.64
CA LEU A 5 14.99 -0.15 13.33
C LEU A 5 16.53 -0.08 13.42
N LYS A 6 17.07 0.61 14.44
CA LYS A 6 18.52 0.68 14.65
C LYS A 6 19.15 -0.71 14.90
N HIS A 7 18.47 -1.56 15.67
CA HIS A 7 18.92 -2.94 15.87
C HIS A 7 18.96 -3.75 14.56
N ILE A 8 18.01 -3.49 13.64
CA ILE A 8 17.99 -4.13 12.32
C ILE A 8 19.20 -3.67 11.49
N GLU A 9 19.48 -2.36 11.46
CA GLU A 9 20.65 -1.80 10.76
C GLU A 9 21.95 -2.45 11.23
N GLU A 10 22.17 -2.49 12.54
CA GLU A 10 23.37 -3.08 13.15
C GLU A 10 23.47 -4.58 12.86
N LYS A 11 22.40 -5.35 13.09
CA LYS A 11 22.41 -6.80 12.93
C LYS A 11 22.52 -7.26 11.47
N ARG A 12 22.02 -6.45 10.53
CA ARG A 12 22.00 -6.79 9.09
C ARG A 12 23.09 -6.08 8.29
N ASN A 13 23.83 -5.15 8.91
CA ASN A 13 24.81 -4.29 8.26
C ASN A 13 24.22 -3.58 7.04
N VAL A 14 23.12 -2.86 7.28
CA VAL A 14 22.38 -2.07 6.28
C VAL A 14 22.10 -0.68 6.84
N LYS A 15 21.84 0.27 5.94
CA LYS A 15 21.30 1.59 6.30
C LYS A 15 19.83 1.62 5.93
N ILE A 16 18.94 1.84 6.89
CA ILE A 16 17.52 2.04 6.63
C ILE A 16 17.32 3.51 6.21
N ASN A 17 16.84 3.72 4.98
CA ASN A 17 16.63 5.06 4.43
C ASN A 17 15.23 5.58 4.74
N TYR A 18 14.24 4.67 4.86
CA TYR A 18 12.84 5.02 5.07
C TYR A 18 12.13 3.87 5.78
N ALA A 19 11.23 4.17 6.71
CA ALA A 19 10.36 3.18 7.32
C ALA A 19 8.99 3.78 7.61
N CYS A 20 7.92 3.04 7.37
CA CYS A 20 6.54 3.48 7.54
C CYS A 20 5.63 2.37 8.05
N GLU A 21 4.42 2.76 8.46
CA GLU A 21 3.31 1.84 8.67
C GLU A 21 2.70 1.42 7.33
N SER A 22 2.09 0.24 7.29
CA SER A 22 1.28 -0.26 6.18
C SER A 22 -0.03 -0.86 6.71
N GLY A 23 -0.90 -1.32 5.81
CA GLY A 23 -2.09 -2.08 6.19
C GLY A 23 -3.16 -1.21 6.86
N SER A 24 -4.00 -1.85 7.68
CA SER A 24 -5.23 -1.26 8.24
C SER A 24 -4.98 0.01 9.06
N ARG A 25 -3.82 0.09 9.72
CA ARG A 25 -3.37 1.24 10.51
C ARG A 25 -3.05 2.43 9.61
N ALA A 26 -2.25 2.22 8.56
CA ALA A 26 -1.97 3.25 7.56
C ALA A 26 -3.21 3.67 6.77
N TRP A 27 -4.13 2.74 6.50
CA TRP A 27 -5.36 3.03 5.78
C TRP A 27 -6.43 3.74 6.65
N GLY A 28 -6.29 3.75 7.97
CA GLY A 28 -7.20 4.45 8.88
C GLY A 28 -8.46 3.68 9.27
N PHE A 29 -8.42 2.33 9.23
CA PHE A 29 -9.53 1.47 9.68
C PHE A 29 -9.05 0.27 10.50
N ALA A 30 -7.99 0.44 11.30
CA ALA A 30 -7.48 -0.61 12.18
C ALA A 30 -8.53 -1.10 13.20
N SER A 31 -8.46 -2.39 13.53
CA SER A 31 -9.13 -2.98 14.69
C SER A 31 -8.19 -2.94 15.91
N PRO A 32 -8.69 -3.16 17.14
CA PRO A 32 -7.86 -3.16 18.35
C PRO A 32 -6.70 -4.17 18.29
N ASP A 33 -6.92 -5.31 17.63
CA ASP A 33 -5.98 -6.42 17.45
C ASP A 33 -5.18 -6.34 16.12
N SER A 34 -5.14 -5.18 15.45
CA SER A 34 -4.35 -5.02 14.22
C SER A 34 -2.84 -4.93 14.49
N ASP A 35 -2.07 -5.78 13.80
CA ASP A 35 -0.60 -5.82 13.81
C ASP A 35 0.06 -4.50 13.38
N TYR A 36 1.33 -4.34 13.76
CA TYR A 36 2.22 -3.31 13.22
C TYR A 36 2.90 -3.83 11.95
N ASP A 37 2.32 -3.49 10.79
CA ASP A 37 2.82 -3.79 9.45
C ASP A 37 3.93 -2.80 9.05
N VAL A 38 5.14 -2.96 9.58
CA VAL A 38 6.25 -2.07 9.27
C VAL A 38 6.86 -2.41 7.92
N ARG A 39 7.06 -1.39 7.07
CA ARG A 39 7.70 -1.53 5.77
C ARG A 39 8.85 -0.56 5.69
N PHE A 40 10.01 -1.03 5.24
CA PHE A 40 11.20 -0.18 5.18
C PHE A 40 12.02 -0.37 3.91
N LEU A 41 12.71 0.69 3.53
CA LEU A 41 13.68 0.73 2.44
C LEU A 41 15.07 0.82 3.04
N TYR A 42 16.00 0.07 2.47
CA TYR A 42 17.38 0.08 2.95
C TYR A 42 18.38 -0.01 1.80
N THR A 43 19.59 0.47 2.04
CA THR A 43 20.76 0.29 1.17
C THR A 43 21.83 -0.56 1.86
N HIS A 44 22.65 -1.19 1.02
CA HIS A 44 23.88 -1.85 1.47
C HIS A 44 25.10 -0.96 1.24
N PRO A 45 26.28 -1.31 1.81
CA PRO A 45 27.56 -0.78 1.36
C PRO A 45 27.82 -1.06 -0.13
N LEU A 46 28.64 -0.23 -0.78
CA LEU A 46 28.89 -0.27 -2.22
C LEU A 46 29.40 -1.64 -2.70
N GLU A 47 30.23 -2.32 -1.90
CA GLU A 47 30.79 -3.64 -2.19
C GLU A 47 29.71 -4.71 -2.32
N TRP A 48 28.53 -4.50 -1.72
CA TRP A 48 27.39 -5.38 -1.91
C TRP A 48 26.89 -5.35 -3.35
N TYR A 49 26.81 -4.14 -3.94
CA TYR A 49 26.34 -3.90 -5.29
C TYR A 49 27.35 -4.32 -6.36
N LEU A 50 28.65 -4.24 -6.05
CA LEU A 50 29.75 -4.62 -6.93
C LEU A 50 30.12 -6.11 -6.86
N SER A 51 29.17 -6.95 -6.40
CA SER A 51 29.36 -8.40 -6.31
C SER A 51 28.82 -9.11 -7.55
N VAL A 52 29.55 -10.12 -8.04
CA VAL A 52 29.14 -10.94 -9.18
C VAL A 52 27.93 -11.82 -8.84
N SER A 53 27.83 -12.27 -7.59
CA SER A 53 26.74 -13.14 -7.16
C SER A 53 25.50 -12.35 -6.77
N GLU A 54 24.32 -12.90 -7.08
CA GLU A 54 23.07 -12.38 -6.53
C GLU A 54 23.04 -12.53 -5.00
N LYS A 55 22.48 -11.53 -4.34
CA LYS A 55 22.37 -11.46 -2.89
C LYS A 55 20.92 -11.22 -2.48
N LYS A 56 20.55 -11.71 -1.30
CA LYS A 56 19.21 -11.50 -0.75
C LYS A 56 18.95 -10.01 -0.57
N ASP A 57 17.82 -9.56 -1.09
CA ASP A 57 17.42 -8.15 -1.20
C ASP A 57 16.08 -7.86 -0.46
N THR A 58 15.71 -8.77 0.45
CA THR A 58 14.58 -8.65 1.39
C THR A 58 15.03 -9.04 2.79
N ILE A 59 14.58 -8.29 3.80
CA ILE A 59 14.69 -8.63 5.23
C ILE A 59 13.28 -8.80 5.78
N GLU A 60 13.00 -9.93 6.45
CA GLU A 60 11.71 -10.20 7.09
C GLU A 60 11.94 -10.47 8.57
N ILE A 61 11.12 -9.87 9.43
CA ILE A 61 11.20 -9.95 10.89
C ILE A 61 9.77 -10.04 11.42
N MET A 62 9.51 -11.07 12.21
CA MET A 62 8.26 -11.26 12.93
C MET A 62 8.57 -11.42 14.41
N ASP A 63 8.01 -10.56 15.24
CA ASP A 63 8.25 -10.50 16.69
C ASP A 63 6.97 -10.04 17.42
N GLY A 64 6.12 -10.99 17.81
CA GLY A 64 4.80 -10.69 18.35
C GLY A 64 3.91 -10.04 17.30
N ASP A 65 3.40 -8.84 17.61
CA ASP A 65 2.59 -7.97 16.74
C ASP A 65 3.43 -7.13 15.75
N PHE A 66 4.75 -7.28 15.76
CA PHE A 66 5.67 -6.56 14.88
C PHE A 66 5.99 -7.38 13.63
N ASP A 67 5.34 -7.07 12.52
CA ASP A 67 5.63 -7.61 11.19
C ASP A 67 6.41 -6.59 10.36
N ALA A 68 7.73 -6.76 10.27
CA ALA A 68 8.60 -5.85 9.53
C ALA A 68 9.18 -6.49 8.28
N VAL A 69 8.93 -5.86 7.13
CA VAL A 69 9.46 -6.27 5.83
C VAL A 69 10.26 -5.13 5.20
N GLY A 70 11.56 -5.36 5.06
CA GLY A 70 12.50 -4.48 4.40
C GLY A 70 12.75 -4.90 2.97
N ARG A 71 12.80 -3.95 2.04
CA ARG A 71 13.26 -4.19 0.67
C ARG A 71 14.43 -3.28 0.34
N GLU A 72 15.45 -3.88 -0.24
CA GLU A 72 16.61 -3.14 -0.72
C GLU A 72 16.19 -2.11 -1.80
N LEU A 73 16.90 -0.98 -1.87
CA LEU A 73 16.55 0.16 -2.72
C LEU A 73 16.46 -0.17 -4.22
N ARG A 74 17.46 -0.83 -4.81
CA ARG A 74 17.43 -1.25 -6.24
C ARG A 74 16.25 -2.19 -6.51
N LYS A 75 15.91 -3.11 -5.61
CA LYS A 75 14.67 -3.91 -5.72
C LYS A 75 13.42 -3.03 -5.68
N SER A 76 13.36 -2.06 -4.78
CA SER A 76 12.22 -1.18 -4.61
C SER A 76 12.01 -0.29 -5.83
N LEU A 77 13.08 0.25 -6.42
CA LEU A 77 13.04 1.00 -7.67
C LEU A 77 12.53 0.15 -8.84
N ARG A 78 12.96 -1.12 -8.95
CA ARG A 78 12.42 -2.07 -9.96
C ARG A 78 10.91 -2.30 -9.80
N LEU A 79 10.41 -2.34 -8.56
CA LEU A 79 8.99 -2.46 -8.26
C LEU A 79 8.21 -1.18 -8.60
N LEU A 80 8.74 -0.02 -8.20
CA LEU A 80 8.16 1.28 -8.52
C LEU A 80 8.07 1.49 -10.04
N LYS A 81 9.13 1.15 -10.80
CA LYS A 81 9.14 1.18 -12.27
C LYS A 81 8.00 0.39 -12.92
N LYS A 82 7.47 -0.63 -12.23
CA LYS A 82 6.33 -1.44 -12.67
C LYS A 82 4.99 -0.99 -12.09
N SER A 83 4.94 0.18 -11.45
CA SER A 83 3.78 0.70 -10.71
C SER A 83 3.25 -0.29 -9.67
N ASN A 84 4.15 -0.99 -8.98
CA ASN A 84 3.77 -1.94 -7.94
C ASN A 84 3.03 -1.21 -6.82
N VAL A 85 1.73 -1.52 -6.66
CA VAL A 85 0.84 -0.83 -5.73
C VAL A 85 1.36 -0.87 -4.29
N PRO A 86 1.76 -2.02 -3.72
CA PRO A 86 2.33 -2.03 -2.36
C PRO A 86 3.55 -1.11 -2.21
N ALA A 87 4.48 -1.12 -3.18
CA ALA A 87 5.65 -0.23 -3.13
C ALA A 87 5.26 1.26 -3.17
N LEU A 88 4.24 1.62 -3.96
CA LEU A 88 3.69 2.97 -4.00
C LEU A 88 3.03 3.32 -2.65
N GLU A 89 2.12 2.49 -2.15
CA GLU A 89 1.39 2.76 -0.90
C GLU A 89 2.34 2.92 0.30
N HIS A 90 3.38 2.10 0.43
CA HIS A 90 4.35 2.25 1.52
C HIS A 90 5.03 3.63 1.48
N LEU A 91 5.43 4.09 0.28
CA LEU A 91 6.14 5.35 0.12
C LEU A 91 5.25 6.60 0.39
N PHE A 92 3.94 6.44 0.22
CA PHE A 92 2.93 7.46 0.50
C PHE A 92 2.15 7.19 1.81
N SER A 93 2.65 6.32 2.68
CA SER A 93 2.03 6.04 3.96
C SER A 93 1.93 7.31 4.81
N PRO A 94 0.79 7.56 5.49
CA PRO A 94 0.60 8.72 6.34
C PRO A 94 1.34 8.61 7.69
N ILE A 95 1.83 7.43 8.05
CA ILE A 95 2.53 7.18 9.32
C ILE A 95 3.96 6.78 8.99
N VAL A 96 4.88 7.74 9.14
CA VAL A 96 6.31 7.54 8.88
C VAL A 96 7.05 7.34 10.20
N TYR A 97 7.84 6.27 10.26
CA TYR A 97 8.66 5.90 11.40
C TYR A 97 10.10 6.40 11.29
N HIS A 98 10.61 6.55 10.06
CA HIS A 98 11.96 7.02 9.75
C HIS A 98 12.07 7.54 8.31
N GLY A 99 12.97 8.51 8.06
CA GLY A 99 13.39 8.89 6.72
C GLY A 99 12.52 9.93 6.02
N GLU A 100 12.19 11.05 6.66
CA GLU A 100 11.56 12.19 5.96
C GLU A 100 12.59 13.25 5.55
N ASP A 101 13.48 12.88 4.64
CA ASP A 101 14.51 13.77 4.09
C ASP A 101 14.28 14.09 2.60
N GLU A 102 15.22 14.84 2.02
CA GLU A 102 15.19 15.24 0.61
C GLU A 102 15.25 14.03 -0.34
N SER A 103 16.00 12.98 0.01
CA SER A 103 16.09 11.78 -0.82
C SER A 103 14.78 11.02 -0.88
N VAL A 104 14.04 10.93 0.23
CA VAL A 104 12.69 10.33 0.21
C VAL A 104 11.69 11.20 -0.54
N SER A 105 11.84 12.53 -0.47
CA SER A 105 11.02 13.47 -1.27
C SER A 105 11.24 13.28 -2.78
N GLU A 106 12.50 13.11 -3.20
CA GLU A 106 12.84 12.81 -4.60
C GLU A 106 12.38 11.41 -5.02
N LEU A 107 12.50 10.41 -4.15
CA LEU A 107 11.98 9.07 -4.40
C LEU A 107 10.46 9.08 -4.60
N ARG A 108 9.72 9.89 -3.82
CA ARG A 108 8.27 10.11 -4.00
C ARG A 108 7.96 10.75 -5.36
N ALA A 109 8.79 11.70 -5.82
CA ALA A 109 8.63 12.27 -7.15
C ALA A 109 8.85 11.23 -8.25
N ILE A 110 9.91 10.42 -8.15
CA ILE A 110 10.19 9.31 -9.07
C ILE A 110 9.03 8.29 -9.09
N ALA A 111 8.49 7.96 -7.91
CA ALA A 111 7.38 7.05 -7.78
C ALA A 111 6.11 7.56 -8.47
N LYS A 112 5.84 8.86 -8.41
CA LYS A 112 4.73 9.49 -9.16
C LYS A 112 4.93 9.37 -10.67
N ASP A 113 6.15 9.55 -11.17
CA ASP A 113 6.44 9.41 -12.60
C ASP A 113 6.34 7.95 -13.08
N CYS A 114 6.63 7.01 -12.18
CA CYS A 114 6.48 5.58 -12.47
C CYS A 114 5.03 5.09 -12.41
N PHE A 115 4.09 5.88 -11.87
CA PHE A 115 2.71 5.47 -11.69
C PHE A 115 2.05 5.17 -13.05
N SER A 116 1.43 4.01 -13.13
CA SER A 116 0.70 3.52 -14.29
C SER A 116 -0.75 3.26 -13.89
N PRO A 117 -1.69 4.15 -14.25
CA PRO A 117 -3.11 4.00 -13.92
C PRO A 117 -3.67 2.63 -14.29
N VAL A 118 -3.38 2.13 -15.51
CA VAL A 118 -3.87 0.82 -15.96
C VAL A 118 -3.26 -0.34 -15.16
N ALA A 119 -1.97 -0.30 -14.83
CA ALA A 119 -1.32 -1.37 -14.08
C ALA A 119 -1.84 -1.44 -12.64
N SER A 120 -1.97 -0.28 -11.98
CA SER A 120 -2.52 -0.20 -10.63
C SER A 120 -4.01 -0.57 -10.59
N MET A 121 -4.79 -0.20 -11.61
CA MET A 121 -6.19 -0.63 -11.73
C MET A 121 -6.31 -2.16 -11.74
N TYR A 122 -5.53 -2.86 -12.56
CA TYR A 122 -5.60 -4.33 -12.59
C TYR A 122 -5.19 -4.99 -11.27
N HIS A 123 -4.23 -4.41 -10.55
CA HIS A 123 -3.90 -4.86 -9.20
C HIS A 123 -5.11 -4.74 -8.25
N TYR A 124 -5.73 -3.56 -8.19
CA TYR A 124 -6.88 -3.32 -7.34
C TYR A 124 -8.09 -4.17 -7.73
N LEU A 125 -8.35 -4.36 -9.03
CA LEU A 125 -9.42 -5.22 -9.54
C LEU A 125 -9.24 -6.69 -9.13
N SER A 126 -8.02 -7.22 -9.25
CA SER A 126 -7.73 -8.59 -8.81
C SER A 126 -8.01 -8.77 -7.32
N MET A 127 -7.61 -7.80 -6.51
CA MET A 127 -7.88 -7.83 -5.07
C MET A 127 -9.35 -7.63 -4.74
N SER A 128 -10.04 -6.70 -5.40
CA SER A 128 -11.44 -6.42 -5.13
C SER A 128 -12.31 -7.64 -5.41
N LYS A 129 -12.10 -8.33 -6.54
CA LYS A 129 -12.81 -9.59 -6.88
C LYS A 129 -12.56 -10.68 -5.83
N LYS A 130 -11.31 -10.87 -5.41
CA LYS A 130 -10.94 -11.82 -4.35
C LYS A 130 -11.64 -11.55 -3.00
N TYR A 131 -11.81 -10.29 -2.63
CA TYR A 131 -12.45 -9.94 -1.35
C TYR A 131 -13.97 -9.91 -1.47
N GLU A 132 -14.53 -9.59 -2.64
CA GLU A 132 -15.96 -9.67 -2.93
C GLU A 132 -16.50 -11.10 -2.76
N GLU A 133 -15.77 -12.12 -3.22
CA GLU A 133 -16.13 -13.54 -3.02
C GLU A 133 -16.34 -13.91 -1.55
N LYS A 134 -15.68 -13.21 -0.63
CA LYS A 134 -15.78 -13.44 0.82
C LYS A 134 -16.99 -12.77 1.47
N LEU A 135 -17.80 -12.03 0.70
CA LEU A 135 -18.93 -11.27 1.21
C LEU A 135 -20.27 -11.99 1.05
N ALA A 136 -20.31 -13.21 0.50
CA ALA A 136 -21.54 -13.91 0.13
C ALA A 136 -22.45 -14.33 1.31
N GLY A 137 -21.92 -14.45 2.54
CA GLY A 137 -22.69 -14.90 3.71
C GLY A 137 -23.66 -13.85 4.27
N SER A 138 -24.68 -14.28 5.02
CA SER A 138 -25.58 -13.39 5.77
C SER A 138 -24.87 -12.62 6.89
N THR A 139 -23.75 -13.15 7.38
CA THR A 139 -22.78 -12.46 8.21
C THR A 139 -21.40 -12.50 7.56
N ILE A 140 -20.61 -11.44 7.77
CA ILE A 140 -19.31 -11.25 7.12
C ILE A 140 -18.28 -10.69 8.09
N LYS A 141 -16.99 -10.95 7.82
CA LYS A 141 -15.90 -10.26 8.53
C LYS A 141 -15.76 -8.84 8.00
N LEU A 142 -15.72 -7.85 8.89
CA LEU A 142 -15.48 -6.44 8.50
C LEU A 142 -14.12 -6.27 7.83
N LYS A 143 -13.10 -7.03 8.23
CA LYS A 143 -11.80 -7.07 7.52
C LYS A 143 -11.97 -7.33 6.03
N SER A 144 -12.75 -8.33 5.64
CA SER A 144 -12.99 -8.63 4.21
C SER A 144 -13.71 -7.49 3.50
N LEU A 145 -14.73 -6.91 4.14
CA LEU A 145 -15.49 -5.79 3.59
C LEU A 145 -14.61 -4.56 3.34
N PHE A 146 -13.79 -4.17 4.32
CA PHE A 146 -12.93 -3.00 4.17
C PHE A 146 -11.81 -3.19 3.16
N TYR A 147 -11.31 -4.41 2.96
CA TYR A 147 -10.39 -4.69 1.85
C TYR A 147 -11.10 -4.60 0.49
N ALA A 148 -12.34 -5.09 0.38
CA ALA A 148 -13.14 -4.94 -0.85
C ALA A 148 -13.46 -3.46 -1.15
N LEU A 149 -13.86 -2.68 -0.13
CA LEU A 149 -14.08 -1.24 -0.23
C LEU A 149 -12.80 -0.51 -0.61
N ARG A 150 -11.70 -0.72 0.11
CA ARG A 150 -10.42 -0.03 -0.14
C ARG A 150 -9.92 -0.25 -1.56
N THR A 151 -10.02 -1.48 -2.07
CA THR A 151 -9.52 -1.83 -3.40
C THR A 151 -10.47 -1.37 -4.51
N SER A 152 -11.79 -1.55 -4.35
CA SER A 152 -12.78 -1.05 -5.32
C SER A 152 -12.79 0.48 -5.42
N MET A 153 -12.73 1.18 -4.29
CA MET A 153 -12.68 2.65 -4.26
C MET A 153 -11.36 3.20 -4.78
N ALA A 154 -10.23 2.52 -4.53
CA ALA A 154 -8.95 2.87 -5.15
C ALA A 154 -9.00 2.76 -6.68
N GLY A 155 -9.65 1.72 -7.21
CA GLY A 155 -9.93 1.62 -8.64
C GLY A 155 -10.81 2.78 -9.14
N LYS A 156 -11.89 3.12 -8.42
CA LYS A 156 -12.77 4.25 -8.76
C LYS A 156 -12.03 5.58 -8.79
N TRP A 157 -11.16 5.83 -7.81
CA TRP A 157 -10.28 6.99 -7.77
C TRP A 157 -9.41 7.09 -9.02
N ILE A 158 -8.79 5.97 -9.43
CA ILE A 158 -7.93 5.92 -10.62
C ILE A 158 -8.75 6.22 -11.89
N LEU A 159 -9.98 5.73 -12.01
CA LEU A 159 -10.85 6.07 -13.15
C LEU A 159 -11.15 7.57 -13.22
N GLU A 160 -11.46 8.19 -12.09
CA GLU A 160 -11.87 9.60 -12.05
C GLU A 160 -10.69 10.57 -12.18
N TYR A 161 -9.62 10.33 -11.43
CA TYR A 161 -8.52 11.29 -11.29
C TYR A 161 -7.26 10.90 -12.04
N LYS A 162 -7.13 9.64 -12.50
CA LYS A 162 -5.92 9.11 -13.14
C LYS A 162 -4.65 9.34 -12.31
N SER A 163 -4.80 9.38 -11.00
CA SER A 163 -3.74 9.64 -10.03
C SER A 163 -3.65 8.52 -9.00
N LEU A 164 -2.59 8.54 -8.18
CA LEU A 164 -2.44 7.62 -7.06
C LEU A 164 -3.63 7.79 -6.09
N PRO A 165 -4.33 6.71 -5.73
CA PRO A 165 -5.35 6.78 -4.69
C PRO A 165 -4.70 7.10 -3.34
N PRO A 166 -5.36 7.88 -2.47
CA PRO A 166 -4.84 8.18 -1.15
C PRO A 166 -4.73 6.89 -0.33
N VAL A 167 -3.67 6.82 0.49
CA VAL A 167 -3.46 5.67 1.39
C VAL A 167 -4.57 5.64 2.45
N VAL A 168 -4.88 6.81 3.03
CA VAL A 168 -5.97 7.01 3.97
C VAL A 168 -7.31 6.78 3.27
N PHE A 169 -8.05 5.77 3.72
CA PHE A 169 -9.29 5.34 3.09
C PHE A 169 -10.40 6.39 3.13
N SER A 170 -10.50 7.14 4.24
CA SER A 170 -11.56 8.13 4.44
C SER A 170 -11.52 9.29 3.42
N GLU A 171 -10.36 9.58 2.84
CA GLU A 171 -10.22 10.59 1.77
C GLU A 171 -10.99 10.19 0.50
N MET A 172 -11.15 8.89 0.24
CA MET A 172 -11.91 8.38 -0.89
C MET A 172 -13.43 8.41 -0.67
N LEU A 173 -13.93 8.70 0.54
CA LEU A 173 -15.38 8.81 0.77
C LEU A 173 -16.02 9.98 0.02
N SER A 174 -15.22 10.92 -0.48
CA SER A 174 -15.64 11.97 -1.42
C SER A 174 -16.17 11.42 -2.75
N LEU A 175 -15.85 10.16 -3.10
CA LEU A 175 -16.26 9.49 -4.34
C LEU A 175 -17.70 8.96 -4.31
N VAL A 176 -18.38 8.99 -3.16
CA VAL A 176 -19.69 8.33 -2.98
C VAL A 176 -20.73 9.31 -2.46
N SER A 177 -22.02 8.94 -2.57
CA SER A 177 -23.09 9.75 -1.98
C SER A 177 -22.95 9.80 -0.45
N ASN A 178 -23.42 10.90 0.17
CA ASN A 178 -23.41 11.04 1.64
C ASN A 178 -24.06 9.86 2.36
N ASP A 179 -25.11 9.32 1.77
CA ASP A 179 -25.84 8.16 2.25
C ASP A 179 -24.97 6.90 2.33
N ILE A 180 -24.16 6.59 1.30
CA ILE A 180 -23.20 5.47 1.33
C ILE A 180 -22.01 5.79 2.23
N ALA A 181 -21.51 7.04 2.21
CA ALA A 181 -20.40 7.46 3.05
C ALA A 181 -20.70 7.30 4.54
N ASN A 182 -21.93 7.61 4.97
CA ASN A 182 -22.35 7.46 6.37
C ASN A 182 -22.39 6.00 6.79
N GLU A 183 -22.97 5.11 5.97
CA GLU A 183 -22.98 3.66 6.23
C GLU A 183 -21.56 3.10 6.39
N ILE A 184 -20.63 3.52 5.52
CA ILE A 184 -19.23 3.10 5.60
C ILE A 184 -18.58 3.62 6.89
N LYS A 185 -18.84 4.87 7.29
CA LYS A 185 -18.32 5.45 8.55
C LYS A 185 -18.85 4.71 9.77
N ASP A 186 -20.13 4.36 9.79
CA ASP A 186 -20.73 3.58 10.89
C ASP A 186 -20.04 2.21 11.01
N LEU A 187 -19.80 1.54 9.87
CA LEU A 187 -19.05 0.29 9.83
C LEU A 187 -17.58 0.45 10.26
N MET A 188 -16.95 1.62 10.02
CA MET A 188 -15.60 1.91 10.49
C MET A 188 -15.57 1.99 12.02
N ILE A 189 -16.58 2.64 12.63
CA ILE A 189 -16.73 2.71 14.09
C ILE A 189 -16.87 1.30 14.66
N VAL A 190 -17.81 0.51 14.14
CA VAL A 190 -18.00 -0.89 14.58
C VAL A 190 -16.71 -1.69 14.45
N LYS A 191 -15.97 -1.54 13.34
CA LYS A 191 -14.68 -2.22 13.16
C LYS A 191 -13.63 -1.78 14.18
N SER A 192 -13.59 -0.50 14.53
CA SER A 192 -12.61 0.02 15.51
C SER A 192 -12.86 -0.46 16.93
N GLU A 193 -14.10 -0.88 17.24
CA GLU A 193 -14.52 -1.38 18.56
C GLU A 193 -14.47 -2.90 18.67
N ASN A 194 -14.19 -3.61 17.57
CA ASN A 194 -14.25 -5.07 17.50
C ASN A 194 -12.99 -5.67 16.84
N ASP A 195 -12.59 -6.83 17.35
CA ASP A 195 -11.45 -7.61 16.83
C ASP A 195 -11.70 -8.13 15.41
N GLU A 196 -10.64 -8.48 14.68
CA GLU A 196 -10.74 -8.90 13.28
C GLU A 196 -11.56 -10.19 13.05
N SER A 197 -11.78 -10.97 14.10
CA SER A 197 -12.60 -12.18 14.08
C SER A 197 -14.11 -11.90 14.11
N TYR A 198 -14.52 -10.68 14.46
CA TYR A 198 -15.93 -10.27 14.57
C TYR A 198 -16.69 -10.46 13.26
N LEU A 199 -17.90 -11.00 13.39
CA LEU A 199 -18.85 -11.18 12.29
C LEU A 199 -19.96 -10.15 12.41
N HIS A 200 -20.13 -9.36 11.36
CA HIS A 200 -21.17 -8.35 11.26
C HIS A 200 -22.30 -8.81 10.34
N SER A 201 -23.52 -8.36 10.63
CA SER A 201 -24.65 -8.57 9.73
C SER A 201 -24.38 -7.89 8.39
N ARG A 202 -24.76 -8.56 7.31
CA ARG A 202 -24.50 -8.08 5.97
C ARG A 202 -25.19 -6.74 5.69
N ASN A 203 -24.43 -5.70 5.37
CA ASN A 203 -24.97 -4.42 4.89
C ASN A 203 -25.15 -4.47 3.36
N GLU A 204 -26.36 -4.83 2.91
CA GLU A 204 -26.66 -5.02 1.47
C GLU A 204 -26.39 -3.78 0.63
N LYS A 205 -26.62 -2.60 1.21
CA LYS A 205 -26.46 -1.33 0.51
C LYS A 205 -24.98 -1.06 0.19
N VAL A 206 -24.10 -1.25 1.17
CA VAL A 206 -22.64 -1.11 0.99
C VAL A 206 -22.08 -2.20 0.07
N ILE A 207 -22.56 -3.44 0.19
CA ILE A 207 -22.06 -4.54 -0.64
C ILE A 207 -22.47 -4.39 -2.10
N ARG A 208 -23.72 -4.00 -2.37
CA ARG A 208 -24.15 -3.67 -3.72
C ARG A 208 -23.29 -2.56 -4.33
N PHE A 209 -22.98 -1.51 -3.55
CA PHE A 209 -22.06 -0.46 -3.99
C PHE A 209 -20.67 -1.01 -4.35
N VAL A 210 -20.10 -1.91 -3.53
CA VAL A 210 -18.83 -2.58 -3.83
C VAL A 210 -18.91 -3.33 -5.16
N SER A 211 -19.92 -4.18 -5.34
CA SER A 211 -20.09 -4.98 -6.57
C SER A 211 -20.27 -4.11 -7.82
N GLU A 212 -21.08 -3.05 -7.74
CA GLU A 212 -21.28 -2.10 -8.84
C GLU A 212 -19.98 -1.34 -9.17
N THR A 213 -19.21 -0.96 -8.15
CA THR A 213 -17.92 -0.28 -8.33
C THR A 213 -16.89 -1.21 -8.97
N ILE A 214 -16.83 -2.48 -8.57
CA ILE A 214 -15.94 -3.48 -9.17
C ILE A 214 -16.31 -3.69 -10.65
N ALA A 215 -17.60 -3.83 -10.97
CA ALA A 215 -18.07 -3.98 -12.34
C ALA A 215 -17.73 -2.76 -13.21
N ALA A 216 -17.89 -1.55 -12.68
CA ALA A 216 -17.52 -0.32 -13.38
C ALA A 216 -15.99 -0.24 -13.63
N ASN A 217 -15.20 -0.53 -12.60
CA ASN A 217 -13.73 -0.59 -12.71
C ASN A 217 -13.29 -1.58 -13.80
N ASP A 218 -13.88 -2.78 -13.83
CA ASP A 218 -13.54 -3.83 -14.80
C ASP A 218 -13.89 -3.41 -16.23
N LYS A 219 -15.07 -2.80 -16.40
CA LYS A 219 -15.54 -2.29 -17.69
C LYS A 219 -14.60 -1.24 -18.29
N TYR A 220 -14.10 -0.33 -17.47
CA TYR A 220 -13.31 0.82 -17.94
C TYR A 220 -11.79 0.67 -17.77
N ALA A 221 -11.29 -0.40 -17.15
CA ALA A 221 -9.86 -0.59 -16.89
C ALA A 221 -8.96 -0.43 -18.13
N LYS A 222 -9.39 -0.98 -19.27
CA LYS A 222 -8.64 -0.91 -20.54
C LYS A 222 -8.53 0.49 -21.14
N SER A 223 -9.36 1.44 -20.69
CA SER A 223 -9.32 2.83 -21.15
C SER A 223 -8.24 3.67 -20.47
N LEU A 224 -7.65 3.15 -19.38
CA LEU A 224 -6.65 3.87 -18.61
C LEU A 224 -5.29 3.89 -19.34
N PRO A 225 -4.53 4.99 -19.21
CA PRO A 225 -3.21 5.08 -19.80
C PRO A 225 -2.19 4.20 -19.05
N SER A 226 -1.13 3.82 -19.76
CA SER A 226 0.07 3.25 -19.16
C SER A 226 0.97 4.34 -18.59
N GLY A 227 1.73 4.00 -17.54
CA GLY A 227 2.82 4.83 -17.05
C GLY A 227 3.99 4.91 -18.04
N LYS A 228 4.84 5.91 -17.87
CA LYS A 228 6.04 6.14 -18.69
C LYS A 228 7.25 6.40 -17.76
N PRO A 229 7.75 5.37 -17.07
CA PRO A 229 8.85 5.53 -16.13
C PRO A 229 10.12 5.98 -16.85
N ASP A 230 10.78 7.01 -16.32
CA ASP A 230 12.09 7.48 -16.76
C ASP A 230 13.18 6.58 -16.17
N SER A 231 13.76 5.72 -17.00
CA SER A 231 14.77 4.76 -16.55
C SER A 231 16.07 5.43 -16.15
N GLU A 232 16.47 6.49 -16.87
CA GLU A 232 17.72 7.21 -16.60
C GLU A 232 17.64 7.93 -15.26
N ARG A 233 16.51 8.59 -14.98
CA ARG A 233 16.28 9.23 -13.68
C ARG A 233 16.29 8.23 -12.52
N ILE A 234 15.70 7.05 -12.70
CA ILE A 234 15.70 5.99 -11.69
C ILE A 234 17.12 5.49 -11.40
N ASP A 235 17.90 5.26 -12.47
CA ASP A 235 19.28 4.75 -12.34
C ASP A 235 20.20 5.82 -11.71
N ASN A 236 20.04 7.09 -12.08
CA ASN A 236 20.76 8.21 -11.48
C ASN A 236 20.44 8.37 -9.98
N PHE A 237 19.18 8.21 -9.59
CA PHE A 237 18.79 8.22 -8.19
C PHE A 237 19.46 7.08 -7.41
N LEU A 238 19.42 5.85 -7.95
CA LEU A 238 20.09 4.71 -7.33
C LEU A 238 21.59 4.98 -7.15
N PHE A 239 22.27 5.41 -8.22
CA PHE A 239 23.70 5.70 -8.20
C PHE A 239 24.05 6.70 -7.11
N LYS A 240 23.30 7.81 -7.02
CA LYS A 240 23.49 8.83 -6.00
C LYS A 240 23.31 8.28 -4.57
N GLU A 241 22.29 7.48 -4.32
CA GLU A 241 22.01 6.99 -2.97
C GLU A 241 23.00 5.92 -2.48
N ILE A 242 23.59 5.13 -3.38
CA ILE A 242 24.55 4.07 -3.00
C ILE A 242 26.01 4.54 -2.96
N THR A 243 26.30 5.76 -3.44
CA THR A 243 27.66 6.34 -3.48
C THR A 243 27.89 7.46 -2.47
N ARG A 244 26.86 7.80 -1.69
CA ARG A 244 26.95 8.71 -0.53
C ARG A 244 27.58 8.02 0.67
#